data_AF-A0A399CU17-F1
#
_entry.id   AF-A0A399CU17-F1
#
_cell.length_a   1.000
_cell.length_b   1.000
_cell.length_c   1.000
_cell.angle_alpha   90.00
_cell.angle_beta   90.00
_cell.angle_gamma   90.00
#
_symmetry.space_group_name_H-M   'P 1'
#
loop_
_entity.id
_entity.type
_entity.pdbx_description
1 polymer ?
#
loop_
_entity_poly.entity_id
_entity_poly.type
_entity_poly.pdbx_seq_one_letter_code
_entity_poly.pdbx_strand_id
1 'polypeptide(L)'
;MTKRRDFIVKSVLGLTAGITTGSINLSAEPSTPVTGSSIPAQPNWQNDPHWRKIKYGDWGGPGVSSQPGPMDKILLKDWAPNSLVITQETFVPKAKYPAIDSHVHVVAKTPADIADWVKTMDEVGIETSVVLTHPAIGDDFAKLVKIFKKAYPGRFELYCGVDFTNFEKNDYPKRVVEQLERCHEMGACGVGEIHDKGPGFTKDTSIPPNKRLHVDDERLDAFWEKCAELKMPVSLHVADHPSAWTPLDVFQERTPDYQHFSQYNRNVPSFDEMIEKRNKVLERHPNTIFIACHLGNQGHDLGTLEQAMQKYPNLYLDTSARDYELGRTPRSSAKFLNVYKDRIVFGTDMGRLKSMYQIHWRLLETDDEYIPGRVGWRYYGLDLPEATLKALYRDTAKKIFNI
;
A
#
# COMPACT_ATOMS: atom_id res chain seq x y z
N MET A 1 4.67 30.19 13.04
CA MET A 1 3.65 30.91 12.25
C MET A 1 4.22 31.33 10.90
N THR A 2 3.39 31.30 9.85
CA THR A 2 3.59 31.79 8.45
C THR A 2 4.69 31.15 7.58
N LYS A 3 4.35 30.05 6.87
CA LYS A 3 4.94 29.70 5.55
C LYS A 3 3.94 29.15 4.52
N ARG A 4 2.62 29.11 4.80
CA ARG A 4 1.62 28.60 3.85
C ARG A 4 1.30 29.57 2.70
N ARG A 5 1.44 30.88 2.90
CA ARG A 5 1.03 31.90 1.91
C ARG A 5 2.04 32.11 0.76
N ASP A 6 3.33 31.94 0.99
CA ASP A 6 4.34 32.26 -0.04
C ASP A 6 4.56 31.14 -1.07
N PHE A 7 4.17 29.90 -0.74
CA PHE A 7 4.41 28.74 -1.61
C PHE A 7 3.34 28.55 -2.68
N ILE A 8 2.06 28.79 -2.36
CA ILE A 8 0.96 28.65 -3.34
C ILE A 8 1.12 29.66 -4.49
N VAL A 9 1.70 30.84 -4.22
CA VAL A 9 1.92 31.86 -5.25
C VAL A 9 2.98 31.43 -6.28
N LYS A 10 3.98 30.62 -5.90
CA LYS A 10 5.04 30.20 -6.84
C LYS A 10 4.67 28.98 -7.69
N SER A 11 3.73 28.15 -7.24
CA SER A 11 3.33 26.93 -7.96
C SER A 11 2.26 27.19 -9.04
N VAL A 12 1.50 28.28 -8.93
CA VAL A 12 0.41 28.63 -9.86
C VAL A 12 0.90 29.39 -11.11
N LEU A 13 2.09 29.99 -11.07
CA LEU A 13 2.63 30.79 -12.19
C LEU A 13 3.33 29.97 -13.30
N GLY A 14 3.29 28.63 -13.24
CA GLY A 14 3.96 27.75 -14.21
C GLY A 14 3.09 27.10 -15.29
N LEU A 15 1.77 27.35 -15.31
CA LEU A 15 0.84 26.70 -16.24
C LEU A 15 -0.04 27.72 -16.97
N THR A 16 0.53 28.41 -17.96
CA THR A 16 -0.26 29.14 -18.97
C THR A 16 0.29 28.89 -20.37
N ALA A 17 -0.25 27.86 -21.02
CA ALA A 17 -0.32 27.67 -22.47
C ALA A 17 -1.26 26.48 -22.69
N GLY A 18 -2.31 26.47 -23.51
CA GLY A 18 -2.98 27.45 -24.36
C GLY A 18 -4.13 26.64 -24.96
N ILE A 19 -5.39 27.02 -24.70
CA ILE A 19 -6.56 26.27 -25.19
C ILE A 19 -6.98 26.89 -26.53
N THR A 20 -6.79 26.15 -27.62
CA THR A 20 -7.47 26.41 -28.89
C THR A 20 -8.76 25.60 -28.94
N THR A 21 -9.90 26.30 -28.98
CA THR A 21 -11.24 25.75 -29.13
C THR A 21 -11.50 25.33 -30.58
N GLY A 22 -11.64 24.02 -30.81
CA GLY A 22 -12.18 23.44 -32.04
C GLY A 22 -13.53 22.78 -31.73
N SER A 23 -14.61 23.43 -32.10
CA SER A 23 -15.99 22.92 -32.00
C SER A 23 -16.29 21.94 -33.12
N ILE A 24 -16.70 20.72 -32.77
CA ILE A 24 -17.29 19.75 -33.69
C ILE A 24 -18.70 19.41 -33.17
N ASN A 25 -19.71 19.84 -33.91
CA ASN A 25 -21.11 19.50 -33.66
C ASN A 25 -21.35 18.03 -34.04
N LEU A 26 -21.82 17.23 -33.08
CA LEU A 26 -22.49 15.96 -33.34
C LEU A 26 -23.85 16.00 -32.64
N SER A 27 -24.90 16.14 -33.44
CA SER A 27 -26.30 16.07 -33.04
C SER A 27 -26.65 14.66 -32.57
N ALA A 28 -27.09 14.52 -31.33
CA ALA A 28 -27.73 13.31 -30.82
C ALA A 28 -29.25 13.50 -30.79
N GLU A 29 -29.98 12.53 -31.36
CA GLU A 29 -31.45 12.48 -31.34
C GLU A 29 -32.01 12.34 -29.91
N PRO A 30 -33.24 12.84 -29.64
CA PRO A 30 -33.81 12.80 -28.31
C PRO A 30 -34.31 11.39 -27.97
N SER A 31 -33.68 10.74 -26.99
CA SER A 31 -34.21 9.53 -26.39
C SER A 31 -35.38 9.85 -25.46
N THR A 32 -36.47 9.10 -25.63
CA THR A 32 -37.71 9.17 -24.86
C THR A 32 -37.49 9.06 -23.34
N PRO A 33 -38.23 9.81 -22.51
CA PRO A 33 -38.08 9.76 -21.07
C PRO A 33 -38.61 8.41 -20.55
N VAL A 34 -37.71 7.61 -19.97
CA VAL A 34 -38.11 6.42 -19.20
C VAL A 34 -38.79 6.92 -17.93
N THR A 35 -40.11 6.74 -17.90
CA THR A 35 -40.96 6.97 -16.73
C THR A 35 -40.55 6.06 -15.57
N GLY A 36 -40.18 6.70 -14.46
CA GLY A 36 -40.42 6.22 -13.09
C GLY A 36 -39.95 4.81 -12.73
N SER A 37 -38.65 4.65 -12.45
CA SER A 37 -38.27 3.77 -11.33
C SER A 37 -38.28 4.62 -10.08
N SER A 38 -39.25 4.41 -9.18
CA SER A 38 -39.17 4.93 -7.82
C SER A 38 -37.84 4.48 -7.22
N ILE A 39 -36.91 5.42 -7.02
CA ILE A 39 -35.75 5.18 -6.16
C ILE A 39 -36.35 4.70 -4.82
N PRO A 40 -36.00 3.51 -4.31
CA PRO A 40 -36.48 3.05 -3.02
C PRO A 40 -36.28 4.17 -2.00
N ALA A 41 -37.30 4.43 -1.17
CA ALA A 41 -37.18 5.44 -0.12
C ALA A 41 -35.87 5.17 0.65
N GLN A 42 -34.94 6.12 0.58
CA GLN A 42 -33.65 5.98 1.24
C GLN A 42 -33.91 5.73 2.73
N PRO A 43 -33.25 4.74 3.35
CA PRO A 43 -33.39 4.50 4.77
C PRO A 43 -33.12 5.82 5.51
N ASN A 44 -33.98 6.16 6.47
CA ASN A 44 -33.71 7.29 7.35
C ASN A 44 -32.64 6.87 8.37
N TRP A 45 -31.39 6.75 7.91
CA TRP A 45 -30.23 6.32 8.70
C TRP A 45 -30.05 7.15 9.97
N GLN A 46 -30.45 8.42 9.93
CA GLN A 46 -30.40 9.31 11.10
C GLN A 46 -31.34 8.87 12.23
N ASN A 47 -32.29 7.97 12.00
CA ASN A 47 -33.16 7.37 13.03
C ASN A 47 -32.78 5.92 13.35
N ASP A 48 -31.87 5.31 12.60
CA ASP A 48 -31.41 3.95 12.86
C ASP A 48 -30.53 3.93 14.13
N PRO A 49 -30.87 3.12 15.16
CA PRO A 49 -30.10 3.08 16.40
C PRO A 49 -28.67 2.59 16.23
N HIS A 50 -28.42 1.66 15.30
CA HIS A 50 -27.08 1.14 15.04
C HIS A 50 -26.22 2.20 14.34
N TRP A 51 -26.76 2.86 13.33
CA TRP A 51 -26.10 3.98 12.64
C TRP A 51 -25.78 5.12 13.58
N ARG A 52 -26.71 5.52 14.46
CA ARG A 52 -26.45 6.55 15.48
C ARG A 52 -25.30 6.15 16.41
N LYS A 53 -25.29 4.90 16.86
CA LYS A 53 -24.23 4.36 17.72
C LYS A 53 -22.87 4.39 17.00
N ILE A 54 -22.81 3.98 15.74
CA ILE A 54 -21.56 4.02 14.95
C ILE A 54 -21.10 5.48 14.71
N LYS A 55 -22.03 6.38 14.37
CA LYS A 55 -21.69 7.76 14.01
C LYS A 55 -21.27 8.63 15.21
N TYR A 56 -21.94 8.47 16.35
CA TYR A 56 -21.78 9.37 17.50
C TYR A 56 -21.29 8.68 18.78
N GLY A 57 -21.30 7.35 18.83
CA GLY A 57 -20.99 6.60 20.04
C GLY A 57 -21.95 6.96 21.18
N ASP A 58 -21.41 6.98 22.40
CA ASP A 58 -22.18 7.25 23.63
C ASP A 58 -22.72 8.70 23.72
N TRP A 59 -22.21 9.61 22.89
CA TRP A 59 -22.72 10.99 22.80
C TRP A 59 -24.11 11.07 22.16
N GLY A 60 -24.54 10.03 21.43
CA GLY A 60 -25.90 9.89 20.89
C GLY A 60 -26.31 10.88 19.79
N GLY A 61 -25.48 11.88 19.48
CA GLY A 61 -25.76 12.87 18.44
C GLY A 61 -25.03 14.19 18.64
N PRO A 62 -25.22 15.14 17.71
CA PRO A 62 -24.63 16.48 17.78
C PRO A 62 -25.34 17.41 18.78
N GLY A 63 -26.35 16.93 19.52
CA GLY A 63 -27.14 17.75 20.46
C GLY A 63 -28.10 18.75 19.81
N VAL A 64 -28.12 18.82 18.47
CA VAL A 64 -29.01 19.68 17.68
C VAL A 64 -29.58 18.91 16.48
N SER A 65 -30.84 19.14 16.14
CA SER A 65 -31.45 18.52 14.95
C SER A 65 -30.96 19.18 13.67
N SER A 66 -30.47 18.37 12.73
CA SER A 66 -30.20 18.81 11.34
C SER A 66 -31.45 19.46 10.76
N GLN A 67 -31.29 20.64 10.15
CA GLN A 67 -32.34 21.33 9.42
C GLN A 67 -32.12 21.17 7.92
N PRO A 68 -33.18 21.07 7.10
CA PRO A 68 -33.03 21.00 5.65
C PRO A 68 -32.24 22.18 5.10
N GLY A 69 -31.35 21.93 4.15
CA GLY A 69 -30.49 22.96 3.59
C GLY A 69 -29.71 22.54 2.34
N PRO A 70 -28.88 23.44 1.77
CA PRO A 70 -28.13 23.16 0.55
C PRO A 70 -27.23 21.91 0.63
N MET A 71 -26.77 21.56 1.84
CA MET A 71 -25.92 20.39 2.07
C MET A 71 -26.64 19.05 1.84
N ASP A 72 -27.97 19.00 1.89
CA ASP A 72 -28.74 17.76 1.64
C ASP A 72 -28.58 17.23 0.21
N LYS A 73 -28.08 18.07 -0.71
CA LYS A 73 -27.84 17.73 -2.12
C LYS A 73 -26.38 17.40 -2.42
N ILE A 74 -25.48 17.54 -1.46
CA ILE A 74 -24.05 17.26 -1.63
C ILE A 74 -23.79 15.80 -1.29
N LEU A 75 -23.18 15.05 -2.21
CA LEU A 75 -22.80 13.67 -1.95
C LEU A 75 -21.59 13.63 -1.01
N LEU A 76 -21.50 12.60 -0.17
CA LEU A 76 -20.37 12.44 0.75
C LEU A 76 -19.01 12.45 0.03
N LYS A 77 -18.93 11.87 -1.17
CA LYS A 77 -17.72 11.86 -2.01
C LYS A 77 -17.29 13.24 -2.51
N ASP A 78 -18.20 14.21 -2.53
CA ASP A 78 -17.95 15.60 -2.97
C ASP A 78 -17.73 16.54 -1.78
N TRP A 79 -17.88 16.04 -0.54
CA TRP A 79 -17.72 16.83 0.68
C TRP A 79 -16.25 16.90 1.11
N ALA A 80 -15.68 18.12 1.07
CA ALA A 80 -14.29 18.37 1.46
C ALA A 80 -14.17 19.66 2.30
N PRO A 81 -14.46 19.60 3.62
CA PRO A 81 -14.44 20.77 4.47
C PRO A 81 -13.01 21.26 4.75
N ASN A 82 -12.84 22.58 4.81
CA ASN A 82 -11.67 23.17 5.46
C ASN A 82 -11.79 23.01 6.98
N SER A 83 -10.71 22.60 7.64
CA SER A 83 -10.65 22.62 9.10
C SER A 83 -10.63 24.05 9.62
N LEU A 84 -11.40 24.32 10.67
CA LEU A 84 -11.27 25.53 11.47
C LEU A 84 -10.32 25.34 12.67
N VAL A 85 -9.90 24.09 12.94
CA VAL A 85 -8.86 23.82 13.94
C VAL A 85 -7.54 24.28 13.35
N ILE A 86 -6.86 25.16 14.06
CA ILE A 86 -5.54 25.67 13.69
C ILE A 86 -4.50 24.85 14.45
N THR A 87 -3.78 23.99 13.72
CA THR A 87 -2.68 23.19 14.26
C THR A 87 -1.34 23.70 13.70
N GLN A 88 -0.25 23.26 14.33
CA GLN A 88 1.09 23.46 13.76
C GLN A 88 1.21 22.68 12.44
N GLU A 89 1.82 23.30 11.44
CA GLU A 89 2.12 22.67 10.15
C GLU A 89 3.62 22.74 9.88
N THR A 90 4.25 21.58 9.83
CA THR A 90 5.68 21.40 9.61
C THR A 90 5.92 20.87 8.20
N PHE A 91 6.76 21.59 7.44
CA PHE A 91 7.20 21.14 6.12
C PHE A 91 8.52 20.41 6.24
N VAL A 92 8.54 19.13 5.89
CA VAL A 92 9.72 18.27 5.94
C VAL A 92 10.17 17.97 4.51
N PRO A 93 11.08 18.77 3.92
CA PRO A 93 11.44 18.66 2.50
C PRO A 93 12.19 17.36 2.16
N LYS A 94 12.93 16.83 3.14
CA LYS A 94 13.88 15.74 3.00
C LYS A 94 13.91 14.93 4.29
N ALA A 95 14.02 13.60 4.19
CA ALA A 95 14.12 12.70 5.32
C ALA A 95 15.28 13.10 6.25
N LYS A 96 15.06 12.96 7.56
CA LYS A 96 16.07 13.24 8.60
C LYS A 96 17.29 12.34 8.51
N TYR A 97 17.10 11.11 8.00
CA TYR A 97 18.17 10.15 7.71
C TYR A 97 18.01 9.60 6.28
N PRO A 98 19.09 9.19 5.59
CA PRO A 98 18.97 8.55 4.29
C PRO A 98 18.04 7.33 4.37
N ALA A 99 17.07 7.26 3.46
CA ALA A 99 16.04 6.24 3.48
C ALA A 99 16.11 5.31 2.26
N ILE A 100 15.71 4.06 2.48
CA ILE A 100 15.56 3.03 1.47
C ILE A 100 14.07 2.77 1.33
N ASP A 101 13.50 3.15 0.18
CA ASP A 101 12.11 2.84 -0.15
C ASP A 101 12.06 1.37 -0.60
N SER A 102 11.71 0.47 0.31
CA SER A 102 11.81 -0.98 0.12
C SER A 102 10.59 -1.60 -0.58
N HIS A 103 9.62 -0.76 -0.97
CA HIS A 103 8.38 -1.17 -1.61
C HIS A 103 7.94 -0.10 -2.60
N VAL A 104 8.34 -0.26 -3.86
CA VAL A 104 7.89 0.60 -4.97
C VAL A 104 7.82 -0.22 -6.26
N HIS A 105 6.84 0.06 -7.12
CA HIS A 105 6.72 -0.62 -8.41
C HIS A 105 7.47 0.12 -9.53
N VAL A 106 7.51 -0.49 -10.71
CA VAL A 106 8.07 0.14 -11.92
C VAL A 106 7.16 1.30 -12.37
N VAL A 107 7.43 2.48 -11.83
CA VAL A 107 6.70 3.73 -12.11
C VAL A 107 7.41 4.68 -13.07
N ALA A 108 8.62 4.31 -13.52
CA ALA A 108 9.41 5.02 -14.51
C ALA A 108 9.76 4.06 -15.65
N LYS A 109 9.56 4.48 -16.92
CA LYS A 109 9.71 3.59 -18.08
C LYS A 109 10.77 4.07 -19.07
N THR A 110 11.02 5.37 -19.14
CA THR A 110 12.01 5.95 -20.04
C THR A 110 13.28 6.36 -19.29
N PRO A 111 14.45 6.49 -19.96
CA PRO A 111 15.66 7.00 -19.32
C PRO A 111 15.47 8.37 -18.65
N ALA A 112 14.65 9.24 -19.25
CA ALA A 112 14.30 10.54 -18.69
C ALA A 112 13.47 10.42 -17.41
N ASP A 113 12.46 9.53 -17.38
CA ASP A 113 11.66 9.28 -16.17
C ASP A 113 12.53 8.78 -15.01
N ILE A 114 13.49 7.90 -15.29
CA ILE A 114 14.38 7.33 -14.27
C ILE A 114 15.34 8.40 -13.77
N ALA A 115 15.89 9.25 -14.64
CA ALA A 115 16.72 10.39 -14.23
C ALA A 115 15.94 11.36 -13.33
N ASP A 116 14.68 11.67 -13.68
CA ASP A 116 13.80 12.51 -12.84
C ASP A 116 13.45 11.86 -11.51
N TRP A 117 13.34 10.53 -11.48
CA TRP A 117 13.17 9.79 -10.23
C TRP A 117 14.40 9.93 -9.34
N VAL A 118 15.61 9.71 -9.87
CA VAL A 118 16.86 9.88 -9.13
C VAL A 118 17.00 11.30 -8.58
N LYS A 119 16.67 12.32 -9.37
CA LYS A 119 16.63 13.71 -8.90
C LYS A 119 15.65 13.88 -7.74
N THR A 120 14.46 13.28 -7.82
CA THR A 120 13.49 13.31 -6.73
C THR A 120 14.03 12.62 -5.48
N MET A 121 14.66 11.46 -5.63
CA MET A 121 15.29 10.73 -4.54
C MET A 121 16.34 11.59 -3.81
N ASP A 122 17.20 12.31 -4.55
CA ASP A 122 18.21 13.21 -3.99
C ASP A 122 17.60 14.35 -3.17
N GLU A 123 16.54 14.95 -3.71
CA GLU A 123 15.85 16.07 -3.09
C GLU A 123 15.11 15.68 -1.81
N VAL A 124 14.53 14.48 -1.76
CA VAL A 124 13.69 14.02 -0.63
C VAL A 124 14.40 13.06 0.33
N GLY A 125 15.65 12.66 0.04
CA GLY A 125 16.47 11.86 0.94
C GLY A 125 16.34 10.35 0.79
N ILE A 126 15.88 9.87 -0.37
CA ILE A 126 15.93 8.45 -0.71
C ILE A 126 17.34 8.10 -1.25
N GLU A 127 18.05 7.27 -0.51
CA GLU A 127 19.35 6.68 -0.89
C GLU A 127 19.12 5.67 -2.03
N THR A 128 18.22 4.71 -1.80
CA THR A 128 17.96 3.58 -2.69
C THR A 128 16.47 3.28 -2.76
N SER A 129 15.97 2.89 -3.93
CA SER A 129 14.63 2.33 -4.11
C SER A 129 14.74 0.84 -4.47
N VAL A 130 14.06 -0.02 -3.71
CA VAL A 130 13.99 -1.46 -3.99
C VAL A 130 12.71 -1.72 -4.78
N VAL A 131 12.86 -1.96 -6.07
CA VAL A 131 11.75 -1.98 -7.04
C VAL A 131 11.19 -3.39 -7.19
N LEU A 132 9.89 -3.52 -6.97
CA LEU A 132 9.10 -4.72 -7.17
C LEU A 132 8.83 -4.89 -8.68
N THR A 133 9.38 -5.95 -9.26
CA THR A 133 9.32 -6.16 -10.72
C THR A 133 8.44 -7.32 -11.16
N HIS A 134 7.80 -8.04 -10.23
CA HIS A 134 6.86 -9.12 -10.58
C HIS A 134 5.85 -8.66 -11.65
N PRO A 135 5.62 -9.43 -12.74
CA PRO A 135 6.08 -10.81 -12.97
C PRO A 135 7.40 -10.95 -13.76
N ALA A 136 8.22 -9.91 -13.86
CA ALA A 136 9.44 -9.94 -14.69
C ALA A 136 10.44 -11.01 -14.24
N ILE A 137 10.81 -11.87 -15.19
CA ILE A 137 11.82 -12.94 -15.06
C ILE A 137 12.64 -13.01 -16.36
N GLY A 138 13.74 -13.76 -16.37
CA GLY A 138 14.56 -13.98 -17.57
C GLY A 138 14.92 -12.67 -18.29
N ASP A 139 14.68 -12.62 -19.60
CA ASP A 139 15.00 -11.45 -20.43
C ASP A 139 14.28 -10.17 -20.00
N ASP A 140 13.06 -10.26 -19.49
CA ASP A 140 12.32 -9.08 -19.04
C ASP A 140 12.93 -8.52 -17.75
N PHE A 141 13.35 -9.39 -16.84
CA PHE A 141 14.13 -8.97 -15.67
C PHE A 141 15.50 -8.39 -16.08
N ALA A 142 16.16 -8.98 -17.09
CA ALA A 142 17.46 -8.51 -17.59
C ALA A 142 17.39 -7.07 -18.11
N LYS A 143 16.29 -6.72 -18.81
CA LYS A 143 16.03 -5.35 -19.28
C LYS A 143 15.89 -4.38 -18.11
N LEU A 144 15.16 -4.76 -17.06
CA LEU A 144 14.98 -3.93 -15.86
C LEU A 144 16.31 -3.72 -15.11
N VAL A 145 17.09 -4.79 -14.92
CA VAL A 145 18.44 -4.70 -14.35
C VAL A 145 19.31 -3.71 -15.13
N LYS A 146 19.24 -3.73 -16.47
CA LYS A 146 20.00 -2.81 -17.32
C LYS A 146 19.60 -1.35 -17.12
N ILE A 147 18.30 -1.04 -17.13
CA ILE A 147 17.83 0.37 -17.11
C ILE A 147 17.79 0.99 -15.71
N PHE A 148 17.72 0.18 -14.66
CA PHE A 148 17.72 0.65 -13.27
C PHE A 148 19.09 0.42 -12.63
N LYS A 149 19.37 -0.81 -12.20
CA LYS A 149 20.54 -1.14 -11.37
C LYS A 149 21.88 -0.84 -12.05
N LYS A 150 22.04 -1.21 -13.34
CA LYS A 150 23.30 -0.96 -14.07
C LYS A 150 23.45 0.49 -14.52
N ALA A 151 22.36 1.17 -14.89
CA ALA A 151 22.41 2.56 -15.33
C ALA A 151 22.62 3.54 -14.16
N TYR A 152 22.11 3.20 -12.96
CA TYR A 152 22.24 4.01 -11.75
C TYR A 152 22.70 3.16 -10.55
N PRO A 153 23.97 2.73 -10.51
CA PRO A 153 24.50 1.90 -9.43
C PRO A 153 24.24 2.48 -8.04
N GLY A 154 23.74 1.66 -7.12
CA GLY A 154 23.41 2.04 -5.73
C GLY A 154 22.10 2.79 -5.54
N ARG A 155 21.44 3.24 -6.61
CA ARG A 155 20.14 3.96 -6.52
C ARG A 155 18.95 3.02 -6.62
N PHE A 156 19.10 1.92 -7.35
CA PHE A 156 18.03 0.94 -7.51
C PHE A 156 18.52 -0.47 -7.21
N GLU A 157 17.74 -1.15 -6.38
CA GLU A 157 17.80 -2.58 -6.16
C GLU A 157 16.50 -3.21 -6.67
N LEU A 158 16.53 -4.46 -7.10
CA LEU A 158 15.38 -5.07 -7.76
C LEU A 158 15.01 -6.39 -7.09
N TYR A 159 13.73 -6.51 -6.74
CA TYR A 159 13.11 -7.81 -6.57
C TYR A 159 12.88 -8.44 -7.95
N CYS A 160 12.98 -9.76 -8.08
CA CYS A 160 12.52 -10.45 -9.29
C CYS A 160 11.08 -10.97 -9.16
N GLY A 161 10.48 -11.30 -10.31
CA GLY A 161 9.18 -11.97 -10.36
C GLY A 161 9.26 -13.47 -10.09
N VAL A 162 8.08 -14.12 -10.21
CA VAL A 162 7.89 -15.57 -10.07
C VAL A 162 6.97 -16.03 -11.20
N ASP A 163 7.30 -17.14 -11.81
CA ASP A 163 6.44 -17.77 -12.83
C ASP A 163 5.40 -18.66 -12.15
N PHE A 164 4.16 -18.19 -12.08
CA PHE A 164 3.02 -18.97 -11.57
C PHE A 164 2.22 -19.66 -12.68
N THR A 165 2.78 -19.82 -13.88
CA THR A 165 2.10 -20.55 -14.96
C THR A 165 2.38 -22.05 -14.87
N ASN A 166 1.43 -22.87 -15.33
CA ASN A 166 1.56 -24.34 -15.42
C ASN A 166 2.03 -25.00 -14.10
N PHE A 167 1.52 -24.52 -12.96
CA PHE A 167 1.92 -24.99 -11.63
C PHE A 167 1.42 -26.41 -11.31
N GLU A 168 0.56 -26.97 -12.15
CA GLU A 168 0.05 -28.34 -12.07
C GLU A 168 1.02 -29.39 -12.60
N LYS A 169 2.06 -28.96 -13.34
CA LYS A 169 3.06 -29.88 -13.88
C LYS A 169 4.04 -30.34 -12.80
N ASN A 170 4.43 -31.61 -12.86
CA ASN A 170 5.31 -32.24 -11.86
C ASN A 170 6.71 -31.59 -11.78
N ASP A 171 7.16 -30.90 -12.84
CA ASP A 171 8.44 -30.20 -12.87
C ASP A 171 8.38 -28.79 -12.24
N TYR A 172 7.19 -28.29 -11.86
CA TYR A 172 7.00 -26.93 -11.37
C TYR A 172 7.92 -26.55 -10.20
N PRO A 173 8.03 -27.34 -9.10
CA PRO A 173 8.91 -26.99 -7.99
C PRO A 173 10.37 -26.80 -8.41
N LYS A 174 10.86 -27.62 -9.35
CA LYS A 174 12.22 -27.50 -9.89
C LYS A 174 12.35 -26.27 -10.79
N ARG A 175 11.41 -26.06 -11.71
CA ARG A 175 11.41 -24.95 -12.67
C ARG A 175 11.40 -23.58 -11.97
N VAL A 176 10.59 -23.42 -10.94
CA VAL A 176 10.48 -22.14 -10.21
C VAL A 176 11.77 -21.84 -9.42
N VAL A 177 12.43 -22.87 -8.89
CA VAL A 177 13.75 -22.77 -8.24
C VAL A 177 14.84 -22.37 -9.22
N GLU A 178 14.93 -23.04 -10.38
CA GLU A 178 15.92 -22.69 -11.42
C GLU A 178 15.73 -21.25 -11.91
N GLN A 179 14.49 -20.78 -12.02
CA GLN A 179 14.22 -19.39 -12.39
C GLN A 179 14.66 -18.40 -11.30
N LEU A 180 14.48 -18.74 -10.02
CA LEU A 180 14.96 -17.94 -8.90
C LEU A 180 16.48 -17.81 -8.90
N GLU A 181 17.20 -18.92 -9.09
CA GLU A 181 18.66 -18.96 -9.16
C GLU A 181 19.17 -18.06 -10.30
N ARG A 182 18.55 -18.13 -11.48
CA ARG A 182 18.87 -17.22 -12.60
C ARG A 182 18.66 -15.74 -12.24
N CYS A 183 17.56 -15.40 -11.56
CA CYS A 183 17.31 -14.03 -11.14
C CYS A 183 18.34 -13.55 -10.10
N HIS A 184 18.74 -14.41 -9.17
CA HIS A 184 19.79 -14.13 -8.21
C HIS A 184 21.14 -13.84 -8.87
N GLU A 185 21.56 -14.68 -9.83
CA GLU A 185 22.78 -14.48 -10.64
C GLU A 185 22.78 -13.16 -11.41
N MET A 186 21.60 -12.67 -11.79
CA MET A 186 21.42 -11.39 -12.46
C MET A 186 21.44 -10.18 -11.50
N GLY A 187 21.50 -10.43 -10.19
CA GLY A 187 21.60 -9.41 -9.15
C GLY A 187 20.28 -9.01 -8.50
N ALA A 188 19.27 -9.89 -8.52
CA ALA A 188 18.06 -9.70 -7.71
C ALA A 188 18.39 -9.73 -6.21
N CYS A 189 17.87 -8.77 -5.44
CA CYS A 189 18.05 -8.69 -3.99
C CYS A 189 16.93 -9.39 -3.20
N GLY A 190 15.88 -9.86 -3.89
CA GLY A 190 14.71 -10.48 -3.28
C GLY A 190 13.71 -10.94 -4.35
N VAL A 191 12.56 -11.46 -3.90
CA VAL A 191 11.42 -11.82 -4.76
C VAL A 191 10.20 -10.97 -4.41
N GLY A 192 9.49 -10.46 -5.41
CA GLY A 192 8.19 -9.84 -5.21
C GLY A 192 7.87 -8.63 -6.11
N GLU A 193 6.72 -8.00 -5.90
CA GLU A 193 5.68 -8.39 -4.95
C GLU A 193 4.91 -9.60 -5.47
N ILE A 194 4.88 -10.68 -4.70
CA ILE A 194 3.97 -11.79 -4.98
C ILE A 194 2.69 -11.59 -4.18
N HIS A 195 1.54 -11.73 -4.83
CA HIS A 195 0.25 -11.45 -4.19
C HIS A 195 -0.76 -12.57 -4.34
N ASP A 196 -1.38 -12.93 -3.22
CA ASP A 196 -2.58 -13.76 -3.18
C ASP A 196 -3.65 -13.02 -2.36
N LYS A 197 -4.60 -12.43 -3.08
CA LYS A 197 -5.67 -11.61 -2.52
C LYS A 197 -6.96 -12.41 -2.29
N GLY A 198 -6.87 -13.74 -2.29
CA GLY A 198 -8.01 -14.67 -2.16
C GLY A 198 -8.16 -15.63 -3.34
N PRO A 199 -8.01 -15.20 -4.61
CA PRO A 199 -8.12 -16.09 -5.75
C PRO A 199 -6.96 -17.08 -5.95
N GLY A 200 -5.87 -17.04 -5.17
CA GLY A 200 -4.63 -17.75 -5.45
C GLY A 200 -3.69 -16.96 -6.37
N PHE A 201 -2.48 -17.48 -6.61
CA PHE A 201 -1.47 -16.92 -7.53
C PHE A 201 -1.85 -17.14 -9.00
N THR A 202 -3.07 -16.78 -9.39
CA THR A 202 -3.55 -16.92 -10.75
C THR A 202 -4.65 -15.91 -11.06
N LYS A 203 -4.70 -15.50 -12.33
CA LYS A 203 -5.84 -14.76 -12.89
C LYS A 203 -6.79 -15.67 -13.67
N ASP A 204 -6.42 -16.94 -13.83
CA ASP A 204 -7.23 -17.93 -14.54
C ASP A 204 -8.38 -18.40 -13.64
N THR A 205 -9.57 -17.87 -13.93
CA THR A 205 -10.79 -18.21 -13.22
C THR A 205 -11.33 -19.59 -13.56
N SER A 206 -10.80 -20.26 -14.59
CA SER A 206 -11.21 -21.62 -14.97
C SER A 206 -10.65 -22.69 -14.03
N ILE A 207 -9.55 -22.41 -13.33
CA ILE A 207 -8.98 -23.31 -12.34
C ILE A 207 -9.90 -23.36 -11.11
N PRO A 208 -10.41 -24.55 -10.72
CA PRO A 208 -11.24 -24.69 -9.53
C PRO A 208 -10.54 -24.14 -8.28
N PRO A 209 -11.23 -23.41 -7.38
CA PRO A 209 -10.60 -22.78 -6.21
C PRO A 209 -9.71 -23.71 -5.38
N ASN A 210 -10.13 -24.96 -5.16
CA ASN A 210 -9.38 -25.97 -4.41
C ASN A 210 -8.13 -26.52 -5.12
N LYS A 211 -7.89 -26.16 -6.39
CA LYS A 211 -6.70 -26.53 -7.17
C LYS A 211 -5.76 -25.36 -7.41
N ARG A 212 -6.15 -24.15 -7.02
CA ARG A 212 -5.34 -22.94 -7.23
C ARG A 212 -4.13 -22.97 -6.31
N LEU A 213 -3.03 -22.47 -6.83
CA LEU A 213 -1.80 -22.33 -6.06
C LEU A 213 -1.96 -21.17 -5.07
N HIS A 214 -1.95 -21.49 -3.78
CA HIS A 214 -1.96 -20.50 -2.69
C HIS A 214 -0.57 -20.41 -2.05
N VAL A 215 -0.37 -19.40 -1.20
CA VAL A 215 0.91 -19.16 -0.53
C VAL A 215 1.42 -20.37 0.28
N ASP A 216 0.51 -21.14 0.91
CA ASP A 216 0.79 -22.28 1.79
C ASP A 216 0.92 -23.64 1.09
N ASP A 217 0.88 -23.64 -0.24
CA ASP A 217 0.93 -24.84 -1.05
C ASP A 217 2.33 -25.48 -1.07
N GLU A 218 2.40 -26.79 -0.82
CA GLU A 218 3.65 -27.56 -0.73
C GLU A 218 4.50 -27.50 -2.02
N ARG A 219 3.87 -27.22 -3.16
CA ARG A 219 4.56 -27.04 -4.44
C ARG A 219 5.54 -25.86 -4.43
N LEU A 220 5.39 -24.93 -3.49
CA LEU A 220 6.27 -23.78 -3.29
C LEU A 220 7.34 -24.00 -2.21
N ASP A 221 7.32 -25.12 -1.47
CA ASP A 221 8.24 -25.33 -0.35
C ASP A 221 9.72 -25.25 -0.80
N ALA A 222 10.06 -25.89 -1.92
CA ALA A 222 11.41 -25.83 -2.49
C ALA A 222 11.81 -24.41 -2.91
N PHE A 223 10.84 -23.59 -3.34
CA PHE A 223 11.06 -22.19 -3.70
C PHE A 223 11.35 -21.34 -2.46
N TRP A 224 10.60 -21.53 -1.38
CA TRP A 224 10.80 -20.82 -0.12
C TRP A 224 12.14 -21.16 0.53
N GLU A 225 12.52 -22.43 0.55
CA GLU A 225 13.83 -22.86 1.05
C GLU A 225 14.97 -22.26 0.20
N LYS A 226 14.82 -22.26 -1.12
CA LYS A 226 15.82 -21.64 -2.00
C LYS A 226 15.95 -20.13 -1.74
N CYS A 227 14.87 -19.42 -1.44
CA CYS A 227 14.93 -18.01 -1.03
C CYS A 227 15.80 -17.82 0.22
N ALA A 228 15.69 -18.71 1.22
CA ALA A 228 16.54 -18.67 2.41
C ALA A 228 18.01 -18.95 2.08
N GLU A 229 18.30 -19.98 1.29
CA GLU A 229 19.67 -20.34 0.86
C GLU A 229 20.37 -19.18 0.14
N LEU A 230 19.64 -18.50 -0.76
CA LEU A 230 20.14 -17.37 -1.53
C LEU A 230 20.10 -16.03 -0.77
N LYS A 231 19.58 -16.03 0.47
CA LYS A 231 19.35 -14.82 1.30
C LYS A 231 18.52 -13.77 0.57
N MET A 232 17.51 -14.21 -0.16
CA MET A 232 16.58 -13.37 -0.89
C MET A 232 15.28 -13.24 -0.10
N PRO A 233 15.03 -12.13 0.60
CA PRO A 233 13.74 -11.90 1.25
C PRO A 233 12.58 -11.88 0.24
N VAL A 234 11.41 -12.32 0.70
CA VAL A 234 10.19 -12.42 -0.09
C VAL A 234 9.24 -11.29 0.30
N SER A 235 8.97 -10.36 -0.62
CA SER A 235 7.88 -9.38 -0.50
C SER A 235 6.56 -10.09 -0.82
N LEU A 236 5.78 -10.33 0.24
CA LEU A 236 4.60 -11.19 0.23
C LEU A 236 3.33 -10.42 0.60
N HIS A 237 2.41 -10.31 -0.34
CA HIS A 237 1.11 -9.67 -0.17
C HIS A 237 0.02 -10.72 -0.04
N VAL A 238 -0.45 -10.96 1.18
CA VAL A 238 -1.56 -11.91 1.45
C VAL A 238 -2.77 -11.14 1.93
N ALA A 239 -3.93 -11.49 1.35
CA ALA A 239 -5.18 -10.75 1.48
C ALA A 239 -5.06 -9.29 0.98
N ASP A 240 -6.17 -8.55 1.00
CA ASP A 240 -6.16 -7.09 1.06
C ASP A 240 -6.64 -6.70 2.47
N HIS A 241 -6.89 -5.42 2.73
CA HIS A 241 -7.47 -4.96 3.99
C HIS A 241 -8.78 -5.71 4.32
N PRO A 242 -9.06 -6.04 5.60
CA PRO A 242 -10.22 -6.84 6.00
C PRO A 242 -11.57 -6.29 5.51
N SER A 243 -11.69 -4.97 5.32
CA SER A 243 -12.90 -4.35 4.76
C SER A 243 -13.25 -4.82 3.34
N ALA A 244 -12.31 -5.45 2.62
CA ALA A 244 -12.63 -6.08 1.34
C ALA A 244 -13.56 -7.30 1.52
N TRP A 245 -13.55 -7.95 2.68
CA TRP A 245 -14.41 -9.09 3.04
C TRP A 245 -15.70 -8.70 3.76
N THR A 246 -16.01 -7.41 3.86
CA THR A 246 -17.25 -6.92 4.49
C THR A 246 -18.23 -6.38 3.43
N PRO A 247 -19.55 -6.33 3.71
CA PRO A 247 -20.53 -5.74 2.80
C PRO A 247 -20.14 -4.35 2.33
N LEU A 248 -20.52 -4.00 1.10
CA LEU A 248 -20.42 -2.63 0.59
C LEU A 248 -21.65 -1.83 1.04
N ASP A 249 -21.61 -1.35 2.28
CA ASP A 249 -22.68 -0.59 2.91
C ASP A 249 -22.16 0.70 3.58
N VAL A 250 -23.04 1.39 4.31
CA VAL A 250 -22.72 2.64 5.01
C VAL A 250 -21.81 2.46 6.24
N PHE A 251 -21.48 1.22 6.62
CA PHE A 251 -20.64 0.87 7.76
C PHE A 251 -19.22 0.46 7.34
N GLN A 252 -18.99 0.19 6.05
CA GLN A 252 -17.67 -0.15 5.52
C GLN A 252 -16.81 1.11 5.34
N GLU A 253 -15.80 1.25 6.20
CA GLU A 253 -15.06 2.52 6.37
C GLU A 253 -14.27 2.99 5.14
N ARG A 254 -13.95 2.08 4.21
CA ARG A 254 -13.13 2.35 3.01
C ARG A 254 -13.97 2.59 1.74
N THR A 255 -15.29 2.56 1.84
CA THR A 255 -16.17 3.06 0.78
C THR A 255 -16.22 4.59 0.85
N PRO A 256 -16.34 5.30 -0.28
CA PRO A 256 -16.57 4.80 -1.65
C PRO A 256 -15.31 4.44 -2.45
N ASP A 257 -14.12 4.81 -1.97
CA ASP A 257 -12.89 4.78 -2.79
C ASP A 257 -12.40 3.37 -3.11
N TYR A 258 -12.61 2.42 -2.19
CA TYR A 258 -12.04 1.07 -2.28
C TYR A 258 -13.06 -0.03 -2.59
N GLN A 259 -14.28 0.32 -2.98
CA GLN A 259 -15.34 -0.66 -3.26
C GLN A 259 -14.97 -1.68 -4.36
N HIS A 260 -14.10 -1.30 -5.30
CA HIS A 260 -13.65 -2.15 -6.40
C HIS A 260 -12.71 -3.29 -5.95
N PHE A 261 -12.14 -3.20 -4.75
CA PHE A 261 -11.35 -4.27 -4.13
C PHE A 261 -12.19 -5.29 -3.35
N SER A 262 -13.52 -5.14 -3.32
CA SER A 262 -14.38 -6.04 -2.54
C SER A 262 -14.22 -7.50 -2.96
N GLN A 263 -13.96 -8.36 -1.98
CA GLN A 263 -14.03 -9.81 -2.03
C GLN A 263 -15.29 -10.36 -1.36
N TYR A 264 -16.14 -9.48 -0.82
CA TYR A 264 -17.39 -9.86 -0.17
C TYR A 264 -18.30 -10.64 -1.14
N ASN A 265 -18.88 -11.74 -0.65
CA ASN A 265 -19.69 -12.69 -1.41
C ASN A 265 -19.02 -13.29 -2.65
N ARG A 266 -17.68 -13.27 -2.72
CA ARG A 266 -16.93 -14.01 -3.75
C ARG A 266 -16.54 -15.38 -3.22
N ASN A 267 -16.36 -16.32 -4.15
CA ASN A 267 -15.88 -17.67 -3.85
C ASN A 267 -14.36 -17.69 -3.65
N VAL A 268 -13.90 -17.07 -2.56
CA VAL A 268 -12.50 -17.00 -2.11
C VAL A 268 -12.45 -17.27 -0.61
N PRO A 269 -11.29 -17.67 -0.05
CA PRO A 269 -11.14 -17.80 1.39
C PRO A 269 -11.44 -16.48 2.11
N SER A 270 -11.92 -16.58 3.35
CA SER A 270 -12.10 -15.44 4.26
C SER A 270 -10.77 -14.76 4.59
N PHE A 271 -10.81 -13.53 5.12
CA PHE A 271 -9.62 -12.82 5.56
C PHE A 271 -8.79 -13.66 6.56
N ASP A 272 -9.45 -14.25 7.58
CA ASP A 272 -8.76 -15.06 8.59
C ASP A 272 -8.12 -16.31 7.99
N GLU A 273 -8.79 -16.99 7.05
CA GLU A 273 -8.20 -18.11 6.32
C GLU A 273 -6.98 -17.68 5.50
N MET A 274 -7.02 -16.51 4.86
CA MET A 274 -5.86 -15.98 4.14
C MET A 274 -4.68 -15.68 5.09
N ILE A 275 -4.94 -15.07 6.24
CA ILE A 275 -3.92 -14.83 7.27
C ILE A 275 -3.34 -16.15 7.79
N GLU A 276 -4.17 -17.16 8.00
CA GLU A 276 -3.73 -18.48 8.42
C GLU A 276 -2.86 -19.18 7.36
N LYS A 277 -3.19 -19.04 6.08
CA LYS A 277 -2.32 -19.53 4.98
C LYS A 277 -0.94 -18.88 5.05
N ARG A 278 -0.86 -17.56 5.23
CA ARG A 278 0.44 -16.87 5.43
C ARG A 278 1.18 -17.44 6.64
N ASN A 279 0.50 -17.61 7.77
CA ASN A 279 1.12 -18.10 9.01
C ASN A 279 1.71 -19.50 8.87
N LYS A 280 1.03 -20.41 8.14
CA LYS A 280 1.56 -21.76 7.84
C LYS A 280 2.88 -21.74 7.09
N VAL A 281 3.04 -20.79 6.17
CA VAL A 281 4.29 -20.60 5.40
C VAL A 281 5.41 -20.10 6.30
N LEU A 282 5.11 -19.11 7.16
CA LEU A 282 6.07 -18.60 8.14
C LEU A 282 6.57 -19.72 9.07
N GLU A 283 5.67 -20.60 9.50
CA GLU A 283 5.96 -21.73 10.39
C GLU A 283 6.78 -22.82 9.70
N ARG A 284 6.45 -23.15 8.45
CA ARG A 284 7.12 -24.20 7.67
C ARG A 284 8.52 -23.78 7.21
N HIS A 285 8.76 -22.48 6.98
CA HIS A 285 10.00 -21.94 6.44
C HIS A 285 10.66 -20.91 7.37
N PRO A 286 11.10 -21.32 8.58
CA PRO A 286 11.62 -20.40 9.60
C PRO A 286 12.92 -19.70 9.21
N ASN A 287 13.64 -20.18 8.18
CA ASN A 287 14.87 -19.58 7.69
C ASN A 287 14.63 -18.54 6.57
N THR A 288 13.42 -18.48 6.01
CA THR A 288 13.08 -17.57 4.92
C THR A 288 12.50 -16.28 5.48
N ILE A 289 13.09 -15.14 5.15
CA ILE A 289 12.54 -13.83 5.51
C ILE A 289 11.36 -13.51 4.61
N PHE A 290 10.18 -13.30 5.22
CA PHE A 290 9.00 -12.80 4.54
C PHE A 290 8.71 -11.38 4.99
N ILE A 291 8.74 -10.44 4.06
CA ILE A 291 8.30 -9.05 4.26
C ILE A 291 6.81 -9.03 3.90
N ALA A 292 5.95 -9.17 4.90
CA ALA A 292 4.51 -9.12 4.70
C ALA A 292 4.07 -7.69 4.39
N CYS A 293 3.58 -7.51 3.17
CA CYS A 293 3.28 -6.20 2.62
C CYS A 293 2.20 -5.49 3.43
N HIS A 294 2.35 -4.18 3.56
CA HIS A 294 1.34 -3.32 4.16
C HIS A 294 0.97 -3.72 5.59
N LEU A 295 1.98 -3.85 6.46
CA LEU A 295 1.83 -4.37 7.84
C LEU A 295 1.09 -5.72 7.87
N GLY A 296 1.38 -6.57 6.87
CA GLY A 296 0.75 -7.88 6.69
C GLY A 296 -0.77 -7.85 6.51
N ASN A 297 -1.33 -6.73 6.03
CA ASN A 297 -2.77 -6.45 6.00
C ASN A 297 -3.49 -6.49 7.36
N GLN A 298 -2.72 -6.41 8.46
CA GLN A 298 -3.24 -6.42 9.83
C GLN A 298 -2.91 -5.12 10.59
N GLY A 299 -2.49 -4.05 9.91
CA GLY A 299 -2.19 -2.77 10.57
C GLY A 299 -3.40 -2.10 11.26
N HIS A 300 -4.63 -2.49 10.87
CA HIS A 300 -5.87 -2.11 11.56
C HIS A 300 -5.99 -2.72 12.97
N ASP A 301 -5.31 -3.84 13.24
CA ASP A 301 -5.28 -4.55 14.52
C ASP A 301 -3.83 -4.89 14.90
N LEU A 302 -3.14 -3.87 15.43
CA LEU A 302 -1.76 -4.00 15.90
C LEU A 302 -1.61 -5.04 17.04
N GLY A 303 -2.67 -5.36 17.78
CA GLY A 303 -2.62 -6.33 18.87
C GLY A 303 -2.48 -7.76 18.35
N THR A 304 -3.24 -8.12 17.33
CA THR A 304 -3.11 -9.42 16.66
C THR A 304 -1.82 -9.49 15.82
N LEU A 305 -1.46 -8.40 15.15
CA LEU A 305 -0.19 -8.34 14.40
C LEU A 305 1.04 -8.51 15.30
N GLU A 306 1.03 -7.91 16.50
CA GLU A 306 2.07 -8.11 17.51
C GLU A 306 2.24 -9.58 17.91
N GLN A 307 1.13 -10.31 18.13
CA GLN A 307 1.21 -11.75 18.44
C GLN A 307 1.88 -12.55 17.32
N ALA A 308 1.57 -12.23 16.06
CA ALA A 308 2.22 -12.85 14.91
C ALA A 308 3.72 -12.52 14.85
N MET A 309 4.10 -11.26 15.06
CA MET A 309 5.50 -10.83 15.12
C MET A 309 6.28 -11.51 16.25
N GLN A 310 5.65 -11.78 17.39
CA GLN A 310 6.28 -12.52 18.50
C GLN A 310 6.46 -14.00 18.18
N LYS A 311 5.47 -14.63 17.54
CA LYS A 311 5.50 -16.07 17.19
C LYS A 311 6.50 -16.36 16.06
N TYR A 312 6.58 -15.49 15.06
CA TYR A 312 7.32 -15.74 13.82
C TYR A 312 8.55 -14.82 13.70
N PRO A 313 9.76 -15.28 14.06
CA PRO A 313 10.98 -14.45 14.00
C PRO A 313 11.37 -14.05 12.57
N ASN A 314 10.91 -14.82 11.57
CA ASN A 314 11.12 -14.60 10.15
C ASN A 314 10.06 -13.71 9.49
N LEU A 315 9.05 -13.25 10.24
CA LEU A 315 8.10 -12.25 9.78
C LEU A 315 8.70 -10.85 9.91
N TYR A 316 8.83 -10.19 8.78
CA TYR A 316 9.17 -8.78 8.62
C TYR A 316 7.97 -8.07 8.01
N LEU A 317 7.91 -6.75 8.15
CA LEU A 317 6.81 -5.94 7.63
C LEU A 317 7.35 -4.76 6.84
N ASP A 318 6.52 -4.20 5.96
CA ASP A 318 6.71 -2.85 5.45
C ASP A 318 5.56 -1.91 5.86
N THR A 319 5.82 -0.60 5.79
CA THR A 319 4.83 0.44 6.10
C THR A 319 3.98 0.86 4.90
N SER A 320 4.15 0.21 3.75
CA SER A 320 3.66 0.70 2.47
C SER A 320 2.14 0.76 2.40
N ALA A 321 1.60 1.83 1.82
CA ALA A 321 0.17 2.11 1.75
C ALA A 321 -0.60 2.07 3.10
N ARG A 322 0.08 2.06 4.25
CA ARG A 322 -0.52 2.00 5.61
C ARG A 322 -0.36 3.29 6.41
N ASP A 323 -0.04 4.37 5.70
CA ASP A 323 -0.01 5.75 6.20
C ASP A 323 -1.27 6.10 7.00
N TYR A 324 -2.45 5.65 6.55
CA TYR A 324 -3.70 5.97 7.21
C TYR A 324 -3.99 5.18 8.49
N GLU A 325 -3.58 3.92 8.58
CA GLU A 325 -3.73 3.13 9.82
C GLU A 325 -2.78 3.65 10.88
N LEU A 326 -1.52 3.88 10.49
CA LEU A 326 -0.49 4.45 11.35
C LEU A 326 -0.89 5.85 11.83
N GLY A 327 -1.27 6.72 10.89
CA GLY A 327 -1.60 8.11 11.17
C GLY A 327 -2.87 8.30 11.99
N ARG A 328 -3.81 7.35 11.98
CA ARG A 328 -5.03 7.41 12.81
C ARG A 328 -4.81 6.92 14.24
N THR A 329 -3.75 6.17 14.50
CA THR A 329 -3.47 5.55 15.81
C THR A 329 -2.07 5.88 16.33
N PRO A 330 -1.64 7.17 16.30
CA PRO A 330 -0.23 7.56 16.34
C PRO A 330 0.55 7.00 17.53
N ARG A 331 -0.06 6.97 18.73
CA ARG A 331 0.60 6.48 19.95
C ARG A 331 0.87 4.97 19.90
N SER A 332 -0.14 4.20 19.49
CA SER A 332 -0.02 2.74 19.36
C SER A 332 0.93 2.38 18.22
N SER A 333 0.83 3.09 17.10
CA SER A 333 1.71 2.92 15.95
C SER A 333 3.17 3.24 16.27
N ALA A 334 3.45 4.37 16.92
CA ALA A 334 4.81 4.73 17.33
C ALA A 334 5.41 3.69 18.29
N LYS A 335 4.62 3.22 19.26
CA LYS A 335 5.04 2.14 20.17
C LYS A 335 5.37 0.86 19.41
N PHE A 336 4.47 0.41 18.53
CA PHE A 336 4.64 -0.81 17.74
C PHE A 336 5.87 -0.73 16.84
N LEU A 337 6.01 0.36 16.08
CA LEU A 337 7.16 0.59 15.20
C LEU A 337 8.47 0.63 16.00
N ASN A 338 8.49 1.22 17.20
CA ASN A 338 9.69 1.26 18.02
C ASN A 338 10.09 -0.13 18.57
N VAL A 339 9.11 -0.93 19.02
CA VAL A 339 9.35 -2.29 19.54
C VAL A 339 9.91 -3.20 18.44
N TYR A 340 9.34 -3.12 17.23
CA TYR A 340 9.69 -4.00 16.10
C TYR A 340 10.58 -3.36 15.03
N LYS A 341 11.21 -2.20 15.33
CA LYS A 341 11.98 -1.40 14.36
C LYS A 341 13.02 -2.18 13.54
N ASP A 342 13.60 -3.22 14.15
CA ASP A 342 14.64 -4.07 13.56
C ASP A 342 14.07 -5.17 12.63
N ARG A 343 12.73 -5.19 12.44
CA ARG A 343 11.97 -6.09 11.57
C ARG A 343 10.92 -5.39 10.72
N ILE A 344 10.97 -4.07 10.62
CA ILE A 344 10.06 -3.28 9.78
C ILE A 344 10.90 -2.40 8.86
N VAL A 345 10.59 -2.41 7.57
CA VAL A 345 11.23 -1.54 6.56
C VAL A 345 10.29 -0.45 6.10
N PHE A 346 10.86 0.70 5.76
CA PHE A 346 10.12 1.76 5.08
C PHE A 346 9.77 1.32 3.65
N GLY A 347 8.54 1.58 3.25
CA GLY A 347 8.06 1.39 1.90
C GLY A 347 6.87 2.31 1.64
N THR A 348 6.68 2.72 0.38
CA THR A 348 5.59 3.64 0.04
C THR A 348 4.42 2.94 -0.64
N ASP A 349 4.69 2.02 -1.57
CA ASP A 349 3.72 1.49 -2.54
C ASP A 349 3.03 2.61 -3.35
N MET A 350 3.81 3.63 -3.73
CA MET A 350 3.30 4.83 -4.38
C MET A 350 4.19 5.28 -5.54
N GLY A 351 3.75 6.31 -6.25
CA GLY A 351 4.52 6.92 -7.32
C GLY A 351 5.72 7.74 -6.82
N ARG A 352 6.53 8.24 -7.75
CA ARG A 352 7.80 8.96 -7.49
C ARG A 352 7.68 10.46 -7.21
N LEU A 353 6.55 10.94 -6.67
CA LEU A 353 6.32 12.37 -6.47
C LEU A 353 7.00 12.88 -5.19
N LYS A 354 7.63 14.06 -5.26
CA LYS A 354 8.28 14.70 -4.10
C LYS A 354 7.33 14.90 -2.93
N SER A 355 6.12 15.40 -3.22
CA SER A 355 5.09 15.65 -2.21
C SER A 355 4.63 14.38 -1.51
N MET A 356 4.67 13.23 -2.19
CA MET A 356 4.36 11.93 -1.60
C MET A 356 5.41 11.56 -0.54
N TYR A 357 6.70 11.69 -0.82
CA TYR A 357 7.74 11.43 0.19
C TYR A 357 7.66 12.43 1.37
N GLN A 358 7.46 13.71 1.06
CA GLN A 358 7.39 14.77 2.08
C GLN A 358 6.23 14.57 3.06
N ILE A 359 5.09 14.04 2.61
CA ILE A 359 3.97 13.73 3.53
C ILE A 359 4.29 12.52 4.43
N HIS A 360 5.08 11.54 3.96
CA HIS A 360 5.57 10.46 4.80
C HIS A 360 6.55 10.96 5.86
N TRP A 361 7.48 11.86 5.49
CA TRP A 361 8.41 12.45 6.47
C TRP A 361 7.67 13.28 7.51
N ARG A 362 6.69 14.08 7.09
CA ARG A 362 5.81 14.78 8.02
C ARG A 362 5.08 13.82 8.97
N LEU A 363 4.53 12.73 8.47
CA LEU A 363 3.85 11.72 9.29
C LEU A 363 4.79 11.05 10.29
N LEU A 364 5.99 10.65 9.86
CA LEU A 364 6.89 9.81 10.66
C LEU A 364 7.78 10.61 11.64
N GLU A 365 8.14 11.84 11.29
CA GLU A 365 9.18 12.60 12.00
C GLU A 365 8.67 13.75 12.86
N THR A 366 7.37 14.08 12.80
CA THR A 366 6.80 15.24 13.50
C THR A 366 5.67 14.82 14.43
N ASP A 367 5.28 15.73 15.33
CA ASP A 367 4.10 15.64 16.18
C ASP A 367 2.89 16.39 15.59
N ASP A 368 2.94 16.74 14.30
CA ASP A 368 1.90 17.51 13.63
C ASP A 368 0.53 16.82 13.72
N GLU A 369 -0.49 17.58 14.08
CA GLU A 369 -1.85 17.08 14.21
C GLU A 369 -2.72 17.46 13.02
N TYR A 370 -3.76 16.65 12.78
CA TYR A 370 -4.78 16.92 11.77
C TYR A 370 -4.23 17.03 10.34
N ILE A 371 -3.19 16.26 10.02
CA ILE A 371 -2.57 16.20 8.70
C ILE A 371 -3.60 15.66 7.68
N PRO A 372 -3.81 16.32 6.53
CA PRO A 372 -4.63 15.75 5.46
C PRO A 372 -4.06 14.43 4.94
N GLY A 373 -4.82 13.35 5.10
CA GLY A 373 -4.47 12.04 4.58
C GLY A 373 -4.97 11.80 3.16
N ARG A 374 -4.38 10.81 2.47
CA ARG A 374 -4.68 10.50 1.07
C ARG A 374 -6.07 9.91 0.84
N VAL A 375 -6.69 9.36 1.89
CA VAL A 375 -8.02 8.71 1.87
C VAL A 375 -9.08 9.50 2.66
N GLY A 376 -8.91 10.82 2.76
CA GLY A 376 -9.85 11.71 3.45
C GLY A 376 -9.75 11.71 4.99
N TRP A 377 -9.25 10.63 5.59
CA TRP A 377 -8.94 10.61 7.02
C TRP A 377 -7.81 11.58 7.38
N ARG A 378 -7.87 12.10 8.60
CA ARG A 378 -6.82 12.95 9.16
C ARG A 378 -5.81 12.08 9.87
N TYR A 379 -4.55 12.40 9.66
CA TYR A 379 -3.44 11.73 10.32
C TYR A 379 -2.87 12.62 11.42
N TYR A 380 -2.15 11.97 12.32
CA TYR A 380 -1.43 12.57 13.42
C TYR A 380 0.00 12.06 13.34
N GLY A 381 0.95 12.97 13.44
CA GLY A 381 2.37 12.69 13.41
C GLY A 381 2.77 11.71 14.50
N LEU A 382 3.73 10.83 14.18
CA LEU A 382 4.17 9.75 15.05
C LEU A 382 5.31 10.17 15.99
N ASP A 383 6.02 11.26 15.66
CA ASP A 383 7.23 11.74 16.35
C ASP A 383 8.19 10.59 16.70
N LEU A 384 8.57 9.80 15.69
CA LEU A 384 9.33 8.57 15.92
C LEU A 384 10.73 8.89 16.49
N PRO A 385 11.20 8.13 17.51
CA PRO A 385 12.54 8.28 18.04
C PRO A 385 13.62 8.07 16.96
N GLU A 386 14.77 8.72 17.14
CA GLU A 386 15.90 8.63 16.21
C GLU A 386 16.32 7.18 15.89
N ALA A 387 16.39 6.32 16.90
CA ALA A 387 16.75 4.91 16.70
C ALA A 387 15.70 4.17 15.85
N THR A 388 14.41 4.49 16.02
CA THR A 388 13.32 3.93 15.22
C THR A 388 13.40 4.41 13.78
N LEU A 389 13.63 5.71 13.56
CA LEU A 389 13.76 6.29 12.22
C LEU A 389 14.94 5.68 11.45
N LYS A 390 16.13 5.56 12.06
CA LYS A 390 17.30 4.96 11.42
C LYS A 390 17.08 3.49 11.03
N ALA A 391 16.51 2.70 11.94
CA ALA A 391 16.20 1.30 11.68
C ALA A 391 15.17 1.14 10.55
N LEU A 392 14.06 1.88 10.64
CA LEU A 392 12.97 1.84 9.67
C LEU A 392 13.42 2.33 8.28
N TYR A 393 14.15 3.45 8.24
CA TYR A 393 14.57 4.05 6.98
C TYR A 393 15.68 3.26 6.30
N ARG A 394 16.55 2.59 7.05
CA ARG A 394 17.82 2.14 6.46
C ARG A 394 18.35 0.84 7.03
N ASP A 395 18.57 0.75 8.33
CA ASP A 395 19.42 -0.32 8.88
C ASP A 395 18.78 -1.70 8.71
N THR A 396 17.46 -1.80 8.88
CA THR A 396 16.72 -3.05 8.65
C THR A 396 16.78 -3.47 7.19
N ALA A 397 16.58 -2.54 6.25
CA ALA A 397 16.62 -2.83 4.82
C ALA A 397 18.03 -3.29 4.40
N LYS A 398 19.09 -2.57 4.82
CA LYS A 398 20.48 -2.98 4.52
C LYS A 398 20.80 -4.38 5.01
N LYS A 399 20.33 -4.72 6.23
CA LYS A 399 20.52 -6.04 6.82
C LYS A 399 19.86 -7.14 5.98
N ILE A 400 18.60 -6.97 5.59
CA ILE A 400 17.83 -8.06 4.95
C ILE A 400 18.06 -8.18 3.44
N PHE A 401 18.40 -7.07 2.75
CA PHE A 401 18.75 -7.10 1.33
C PHE A 401 20.25 -7.28 1.06
N ASN A 402 21.08 -7.19 2.10
CA ASN A 402 22.55 -7.28 2.01
C ASN A 402 23.17 -6.25 1.05
N ILE A 403 22.79 -4.97 1.22
CA ILE A 403 23.17 -3.83 0.37
C ILE A 403 23.85 -2.67 1.11
#